data_AF-A0A817M9A6-F1
#
_entry.id   AF-A0A817M9A6-F1
#
_cell.length_a   1.000
_cell.length_b   1.000
_cell.length_c   1.000
_cell.angle_alpha   90.00
_cell.angle_beta   90.00
_cell.angle_gamma   90.00
#
_symmetry.space_group_name_H-M   'P 1'
#
loop_
_entity.id
_entity.type
_entity.pdbx_description
1 polymer ?
#
loop_
_entity_poly.entity_id
_entity_poly.type
_entity_poly.pdbx_seq_one_letter_code
_entity_poly.pdbx_strand_id
1 'polypeptide(L)'
;MEVVQVAQYESDLLYEVVEENNGLNRNEKLKKKKRSRHWVKEATFDNAEEAEASIENIWSKQYTSYTEDERRVYYRCNKAKFREPQCSESIHLLHHADRDQVTDYKADGAYDHYNEKLVILMEMLKSAWKNHIMMVS
;
A
#
# COMPACT_ATOMS: atom_id res chain seq x y z
N MET A 1 27.91 26.23 -41.24
CA MET A 1 27.15 26.81 -40.11
C MET A 1 26.00 25.86 -39.85
N GLU A 2 26.08 25.10 -38.77
CA GLU A 2 25.03 24.18 -38.35
C GLU A 2 23.99 24.97 -37.57
N VAL A 3 22.72 24.86 -37.95
CA VAL A 3 21.60 25.47 -37.24
C VAL A 3 20.87 24.37 -36.49
N VAL A 4 21.09 24.33 -35.18
CA VAL A 4 20.31 23.53 -34.23
C VAL A 4 18.93 24.14 -34.13
N GLN A 5 17.87 23.36 -34.39
CA GLN A 5 16.51 23.74 -34.01
C GLN A 5 16.00 22.76 -32.97
N VAL A 6 15.84 23.33 -31.77
CA VAL A 6 15.31 22.73 -30.55
C VAL A 6 13.80 22.58 -30.71
N ALA A 7 13.26 21.38 -30.50
CA ALA A 7 11.82 21.19 -30.43
C ALA A 7 11.29 21.80 -29.12
N GLN A 8 10.56 22.92 -29.21
CA GLN A 8 9.70 23.40 -28.14
C GLN A 8 8.43 22.56 -28.17
N TYR A 9 8.24 21.71 -27.15
CA TYR A 9 6.99 20.98 -26.95
C TYR A 9 6.00 21.92 -26.26
N GLU A 10 4.98 22.38 -26.99
CA GLU A 10 3.88 23.16 -26.43
C GLU A 10 2.86 22.26 -25.72
N SER A 11 2.54 22.72 -24.52
CA SER A 11 1.58 22.33 -23.50
C SER A 11 0.16 21.96 -24.00
N ASP A 12 -0.40 20.95 -23.33
CA ASP A 12 -1.80 20.79 -22.92
C ASP A 12 -2.91 21.24 -23.89
N LEU A 13 -3.43 20.29 -24.66
CA LEU A 13 -4.80 20.36 -25.15
C LEU A 13 -5.61 19.16 -24.66
N LEU A 14 -6.13 19.35 -23.44
CA LEU A 14 -7.37 18.78 -22.97
C LEU A 14 -8.50 19.22 -23.92
N TYR A 15 -8.94 18.34 -24.82
CA TYR A 15 -10.24 18.47 -25.47
C TYR A 15 -11.09 17.26 -25.12
N GLU A 16 -12.12 17.49 -24.30
CA GLU A 16 -13.30 16.64 -24.24
C GLU A 16 -13.97 16.68 -25.61
N VAL A 17 -13.93 15.56 -26.33
CA VAL A 17 -14.82 15.31 -27.47
C VAL A 17 -15.62 14.06 -27.14
N VAL A 18 -16.87 14.28 -26.73
CA VAL A 18 -17.90 13.25 -26.72
C VAL A 18 -18.38 13.13 -28.17
N GLU A 19 -17.95 12.08 -28.88
CA GLU A 19 -18.60 11.65 -30.11
C GLU A 19 -18.90 10.15 -30.08
N GLU A 20 -20.16 9.84 -30.37
CA GLU A 20 -20.78 8.53 -30.30
C GLU A 20 -20.37 7.61 -31.46
N ASN A 21 -20.11 6.35 -31.10
CA ASN A 21 -20.33 5.11 -31.86
C ASN A 21 -19.83 5.02 -33.32
N ASN A 22 -18.79 4.21 -33.54
CA ASN A 22 -18.92 3.08 -34.48
C ASN A 22 -17.90 1.96 -34.24
N GLY A 23 -18.42 0.73 -34.26
CA GLY A 23 -17.79 -0.45 -33.69
C GLY A 23 -16.46 -0.87 -34.31
N LEU A 24 -15.48 -1.09 -33.44
CA LEU A 24 -14.42 -2.07 -33.64
C LEU A 24 -14.15 -2.78 -32.32
N ASN A 25 -14.59 -4.04 -32.32
CA ASN A 25 -14.40 -5.05 -31.31
C ASN A 25 -12.91 -5.22 -31.00
N ARG A 26 -12.48 -4.86 -29.79
CA ARG A 26 -11.37 -5.50 -29.04
C ARG A 26 -11.54 -5.16 -27.57
N ASN A 27 -11.67 -6.21 -26.76
CA ASN A 27 -11.67 -6.18 -25.30
C ASN A 27 -10.33 -5.67 -24.76
N GLU A 28 -10.01 -4.40 -24.99
CA GLU A 28 -8.96 -3.70 -24.26
C GLU A 28 -9.49 -3.49 -22.85
N LYS A 29 -9.35 -4.53 -22.03
CA LYS A 29 -9.46 -4.41 -20.57
C LYS A 29 -8.45 -3.33 -20.19
N LEU A 30 -8.91 -2.09 -20.05
CA LEU A 30 -8.15 -0.96 -19.53
C LEU A 30 -7.55 -1.45 -18.20
N LYS A 31 -6.28 -1.85 -18.23
CA LYS A 31 -5.56 -2.29 -17.04
C LYS A 31 -5.49 -1.05 -16.17
N LYS A 32 -6.33 -1.01 -15.13
CA LYS A 32 -6.25 0.04 -14.11
C LYS A 32 -4.77 0.16 -13.72
N LYS A 33 -4.18 1.34 -13.96
CA LYS A 33 -2.79 1.61 -13.57
C LYS A 33 -2.67 1.26 -12.09
N LYS A 34 -1.83 0.28 -11.76
CA LYS A 34 -1.53 -0.04 -10.37
C LYS A 34 -0.94 1.23 -9.76
N ARG A 35 -1.57 1.77 -8.72
CA ARG A 35 -0.98 2.87 -7.95
C ARG A 35 0.39 2.39 -7.45
N SER A 36 1.43 3.19 -7.66
CA SER A 36 2.74 2.92 -7.08
C SER A 36 2.60 2.95 -5.57
N ARG A 37 2.87 1.82 -4.90
CA ARG A 37 2.91 1.76 -3.44
C ARG A 37 4.20 2.40 -2.97
N HIS A 38 4.10 3.32 -2.02
CA HIS A 38 5.26 3.82 -1.30
C HIS A 38 5.61 2.80 -0.21
N TRP A 39 6.87 2.40 -0.11
CA TRP A 39 7.32 1.41 0.86
C TRP A 39 8.18 2.11 1.90
N VAL A 40 7.81 1.96 3.16
CA VAL A 40 8.50 2.56 4.31
C VAL A 40 9.17 1.44 5.09
N LYS A 41 10.46 1.61 5.36
CA LYS A 41 11.24 0.72 6.22
C LYS A 41 10.79 0.88 7.66
N GLU A 42 10.47 -0.20 8.35
CA GLU A 42 10.04 -0.15 9.76
C GLU A 42 11.15 -0.54 10.73
N ALA A 43 11.77 -1.69 10.50
CA ALA A 43 12.75 -2.30 11.37
C ALA A 43 13.84 -3.04 10.55
N THR A 44 14.79 -3.62 11.26
CA THR A 44 15.81 -4.49 10.69
C THR A 44 16.13 -5.53 11.75
N PHE A 45 16.11 -6.78 11.34
CA PHE A 45 16.35 -7.94 12.17
C PHE A 45 17.67 -8.58 11.75
N ASP A 46 18.39 -9.15 12.71
CA ASP A 46 19.64 -9.86 12.46
C ASP A 46 19.41 -11.34 12.13
N ASN A 47 18.17 -11.82 12.23
CA ASN A 47 17.81 -13.19 11.89
C ASN A 47 16.47 -13.22 11.12
N ALA A 48 16.40 -14.13 10.14
CA ALA A 48 15.18 -14.38 9.39
C ALA A 48 14.05 -14.95 10.25
N GLU A 49 14.36 -15.79 11.24
CA GLU A 49 13.36 -16.35 12.14
C GLU A 49 12.70 -15.27 13.00
N GLU A 50 13.48 -14.29 13.45
CA GLU A 50 12.96 -13.14 14.22
C GLU A 50 12.07 -12.24 13.34
N ALA A 51 12.49 -12.01 12.09
CA ALA A 51 11.70 -11.27 11.12
C ALA A 51 10.39 -11.99 10.74
N GLU A 52 10.39 -13.31 10.66
CA GLU A 52 9.16 -14.09 10.42
C GLU A 52 8.28 -14.14 11.67
N ALA A 53 8.86 -14.19 12.87
CA ALA A 53 8.12 -14.16 14.13
C ALA A 53 7.48 -12.78 14.41
N SER A 54 8.08 -11.68 13.92
CA SER A 54 7.49 -10.35 14.04
C SER A 54 6.29 -10.15 13.11
N ILE A 55 6.15 -10.98 12.07
CA ILE A 55 4.97 -10.99 11.22
C ILE A 55 3.80 -11.59 11.99
N GLU A 56 2.86 -10.73 12.38
CA GLU A 56 1.62 -11.15 13.02
C GLU A 56 0.84 -12.18 12.16
N ASN A 57 0.06 -13.05 12.82
CA ASN A 57 -0.81 -14.05 12.19
C ASN A 57 -1.91 -13.48 11.25
N ILE A 58 -2.03 -12.16 11.17
CA ILE A 58 -2.93 -11.45 10.24
C ILE A 58 -2.36 -11.33 8.82
N TRP A 59 -1.10 -11.73 8.61
CA TRP A 59 -0.46 -11.69 7.30
C TRP A 59 -0.45 -13.07 6.65
N SER A 60 -0.57 -13.11 5.33
CA SER A 60 -0.43 -14.32 4.54
C SER A 60 0.57 -14.09 3.41
N LYS A 61 1.47 -15.06 3.23
CA LYS A 61 2.46 -15.03 2.16
C LYS A 61 1.77 -14.97 0.81
N GLN A 62 2.15 -14.00 -0.01
CA GLN A 62 1.56 -13.79 -1.33
C GLN A 62 2.46 -14.35 -2.43
N TYR A 63 3.70 -13.87 -2.50
CA TYR A 63 4.70 -14.38 -3.44
C TYR A 63 6.11 -14.03 -2.96
N THR A 64 7.11 -14.67 -3.55
CA THR A 64 8.52 -14.38 -3.29
C THR A 64 9.17 -13.98 -4.59
N SER A 65 9.92 -12.88 -4.57
CA SER A 65 10.77 -12.44 -5.65
C SER A 65 12.22 -12.74 -5.29
N TYR A 66 12.94 -13.33 -6.23
CA TYR A 66 14.37 -13.57 -6.11
C TYR A 66 15.09 -12.65 -7.08
N THR A 67 16.08 -11.93 -6.58
CA THR A 67 17.05 -11.15 -7.34
C THR A 67 18.42 -11.77 -7.04
N GLU A 68 19.43 -11.49 -7.87
CA GLU A 68 20.78 -12.07 -7.69
C GLU A 68 21.34 -11.82 -6.28
N ASP A 69 21.09 -10.64 -5.71
CA ASP A 69 21.64 -10.24 -4.41
C ASP A 69 20.61 -10.17 -3.26
N GLU A 70 19.33 -10.44 -3.56
CA GLU A 70 18.25 -10.16 -2.61
C GLU A 70 17.07 -11.12 -2.77
N ARG A 71 16.52 -11.55 -1.64
CA ARG A 71 15.25 -12.29 -1.60
C ARG A 71 14.17 -11.42 -0.96
N ARG A 72 13.11 -11.13 -1.70
CA ARG A 72 11.96 -10.35 -1.22
C ARG A 72 10.75 -11.25 -1.03
N VAL A 73 10.25 -11.34 0.20
CA VAL A 73 9.04 -12.10 0.52
C VAL A 73 7.89 -11.13 0.74
N TYR A 74 6.89 -11.17 -0.13
CA TYR A 74 5.71 -10.31 -0.05
C TYR A 74 4.60 -11.00 0.71
N TYR A 75 4.01 -10.28 1.65
CA TYR A 75 2.83 -10.70 2.41
C TYR A 75 1.70 -9.71 2.17
N ARG A 76 0.48 -10.24 2.24
CA ARG A 76 -0.77 -9.49 2.16
C ARG A 76 -1.58 -9.74 3.41
N CYS A 77 -2.40 -8.78 3.79
CA CYS A 77 -3.30 -9.01 4.90
C CYS A 77 -4.34 -10.11 4.57
N ASN A 78 -4.58 -11.00 5.54
CA ASN A 78 -5.54 -12.10 5.45
C ASN A 78 -6.96 -11.73 5.89
N LYS A 79 -7.13 -10.53 6.48
CA LYS A 79 -8.44 -9.94 6.80
C LYS A 79 -9.14 -9.51 5.52
N ALA A 80 -9.65 -10.48 4.77
CA ALA A 80 -10.60 -10.28 3.70
C ALA A 80 -11.98 -10.65 4.25
N LYS A 81 -12.92 -9.70 4.33
CA LYS A 81 -14.30 -10.07 4.63
C LYS A 81 -14.92 -10.71 3.39
N PHE A 82 -15.73 -11.74 3.59
CA PHE A 82 -16.41 -12.43 2.50
C PHE A 82 -17.22 -11.42 1.67
N ARG A 83 -16.93 -11.34 0.36
CA ARG A 83 -17.50 -10.39 -0.62
C ARG A 83 -17.07 -8.92 -0.51
N GLU A 84 -16.10 -8.58 0.34
CA GLU A 84 -15.52 -7.23 0.38
C GLU A 84 -14.19 -7.14 -0.38
N PRO A 85 -13.78 -5.92 -0.80
CA PRO A 85 -12.45 -5.71 -1.36
C PRO A 85 -11.37 -6.15 -0.38
N GLN A 86 -10.35 -6.84 -0.90
CA GLN A 86 -9.20 -7.25 -0.11
C GLN A 86 -8.48 -6.01 0.42
N CYS A 87 -8.09 -6.05 1.71
CA CYS A 87 -7.28 -5.03 2.36
C CYS A 87 -6.07 -4.66 1.48
N SER A 88 -5.85 -3.37 1.30
CA SER A 88 -4.78 -2.84 0.45
C SER A 88 -3.39 -2.93 1.11
N GLU A 89 -3.36 -3.24 2.41
CA GLU A 89 -2.15 -3.32 3.22
C GLU A 89 -1.28 -4.50 2.82
N SER A 90 0.01 -4.23 2.72
CA SER A 90 1.02 -5.21 2.34
C SER A 90 2.32 -4.91 3.03
N ILE A 91 3.01 -5.97 3.40
CA ILE A 91 4.36 -5.91 3.94
C ILE A 91 5.28 -6.75 3.06
N HIS A 92 6.56 -6.44 3.06
CA HIS A 92 7.54 -7.36 2.51
C HIS A 92 8.79 -7.42 3.38
N LEU A 93 9.35 -8.62 3.46
CA LEU A 93 10.67 -8.85 4.04
C LEU A 93 11.70 -8.86 2.93
N LEU A 94 12.78 -8.11 3.13
CA LEU A 94 13.94 -8.09 2.27
C LEU A 94 15.09 -8.79 2.99
N HIS A 95 15.45 -9.97 2.53
CA HIS A 95 16.66 -10.67 2.95
C HIS A 95 17.81 -10.18 2.07
N HIS A 96 18.82 -9.61 2.71
CA HIS A 96 20.04 -9.20 2.05
C HIS A 96 20.93 -10.43 1.84
N ALA A 97 21.59 -10.57 0.70
CA ALA A 97 22.60 -11.63 0.51
C ALA A 97 23.94 -11.25 1.14
N ASP A 98 24.25 -9.96 1.19
CA ASP A 98 25.52 -9.43 1.72
C ASP A 98 25.64 -9.53 3.25
N ARG A 99 24.50 -9.61 3.93
CA ARG A 99 24.38 -9.62 5.38
C ARG A 99 23.25 -10.56 5.73
N ASP A 100 23.40 -11.37 6.77
CA ASP A 100 22.32 -12.23 7.29
C ASP A 100 21.19 -11.42 7.98
N GLN A 101 20.95 -10.20 7.52
CA GLN A 101 19.95 -9.28 8.03
C GLN A 101 18.70 -9.30 7.16
N VAL A 102 17.56 -9.09 7.81
CA VAL A 102 16.26 -8.98 7.16
C VAL A 102 15.65 -7.64 7.49
N THR A 103 15.27 -6.89 6.46
CA THR A 103 14.60 -5.59 6.60
C THR A 103 13.13 -5.76 6.27
N ASP A 104 12.25 -5.29 7.14
CA ASP A 104 10.82 -5.22 6.89
C ASP A 104 10.42 -3.86 6.32
N TYR A 105 9.49 -3.91 5.38
CA TYR A 105 8.93 -2.76 4.73
C TYR A 105 7.42 -2.88 4.73
N LYS A 106 6.74 -1.81 5.12
CA LYS A 106 5.28 -1.68 5.01
C LYS A 106 4.91 -0.72 3.89
N ALA A 107 3.83 -1.03 3.19
CA ALA A 107 3.29 -0.10 2.21
C ALA A 107 2.56 1.04 2.92
N ASP A 108 3.02 2.27 2.71
CA ASP A 108 2.39 3.48 3.22
C ASP A 108 1.04 3.73 2.53
N GLY A 109 0.04 4.11 3.31
CA GLY A 109 -1.29 4.44 2.83
C GLY A 109 -2.36 3.34 2.89
N ALA A 110 -2.19 2.30 3.72
CA ALA A 110 -3.16 1.24 3.86
C ALA A 110 -3.73 1.10 5.28
N TYR A 111 -4.39 2.18 5.76
CA TYR A 111 -5.21 2.18 6.97
C TYR A 111 -6.59 1.54 6.74
N ASP A 112 -6.66 0.40 6.04
CA ASP A 112 -7.94 -0.30 5.83
C ASP A 112 -8.41 -1.04 7.09
N HIS A 113 -7.52 -1.23 8.07
CA HIS A 113 -7.89 -1.65 9.40
C HIS A 113 -8.16 -0.44 10.27
N TYR A 114 -9.46 -0.13 10.36
CA TYR A 114 -10.00 0.70 11.43
C TYR A 114 -9.40 0.22 12.75
N ASN A 115 -8.52 1.03 13.34
CA ASN A 115 -7.76 0.68 14.53
C ASN A 115 -8.77 0.61 15.68
N GLU A 116 -9.35 -0.58 15.92
CA GLU A 116 -10.43 -0.81 16.91
C GLU A 116 -10.04 -0.23 18.29
N LYS A 117 -8.75 -0.22 18.61
CA LYS A 117 -8.19 0.37 19.83
C LYS A 117 -8.35 1.89 19.90
N LEU A 118 -8.19 2.61 18.78
CA LEU A 118 -8.39 4.06 18.72
C LEU A 118 -9.88 4.43 18.77
N VAL A 119 -10.75 3.61 18.18
CA VAL A 119 -12.21 3.83 18.24
C VAL A 119 -12.71 3.70 19.67
N ILE A 120 -12.30 2.64 20.36
CA ILE A 120 -12.67 2.41 21.76
C ILE A 120 -12.11 3.52 22.65
N LEU A 121 -10.85 3.93 22.46
CA LEU A 121 -10.27 5.07 23.18
C LEU A 121 -11.04 6.37 22.92
N MET A 122 -11.40 6.65 21.66
CA MET A 122 -12.20 7.83 21.32
C MET A 122 -13.61 7.77 21.90
N GLU A 123 -14.24 6.60 21.94
CA GLU A 123 -15.56 6.40 22.58
C GLU A 123 -15.51 6.57 24.09
N MET A 124 -14.47 6.03 24.74
CA MET A 124 -14.23 6.23 26.16
C MET A 124 -13.97 7.70 26.50
N LEU A 125 -13.16 8.40 25.70
CA LEU A 125 -12.88 9.84 25.88
C LEU A 125 -14.14 10.69 25.66
N LYS A 126 -14.96 10.39 24.65
CA LYS A 126 -16.25 11.06 24.41
C LYS A 126 -17.22 10.84 25.57
N SER A 127 -17.25 9.64 26.13
CA SER A 127 -18.12 9.29 27.27
C SER A 127 -17.67 9.97 28.56
N ALA A 128 -16.36 10.01 28.82
CA ALA A 128 -15.80 10.72 29.97
C ALA A 128 -16.08 12.23 29.92
N TRP A 129 -15.97 12.84 28.73
CA TRP A 129 -16.24 14.27 28.56
C TRP A 129 -17.72 14.62 28.74
N LYS A 130 -18.64 13.78 28.23
CA LYS A 130 -20.09 13.93 28.47
C LYS A 130 -20.46 13.86 29.95
N ASN A 131 -19.87 12.93 30.69
CA ASN A 131 -20.11 12.79 32.13
C ASN A 131 -19.57 13.98 32.93
N HIS A 132 -18.41 14.52 32.53
CA HIS A 132 -17.84 15.72 33.15
C HIS A 132 -18.74 16.96 32.92
N ILE A 133 -19.34 17.11 31.74
CA ILE A 133 -20.26 18.23 31.44
C ILE A 133 -21.55 18.13 32.27
N MET A 134 -22.10 16.93 32.46
CA MET A 134 -23.33 16.74 33.25
C MET A 134 -23.15 16.91 34.77
N MET A 135 -21.94 16.88 35.30
CA MET A 135 -21.68 17.09 36.73
C MET A 135 -21.37 18.55 37.11
N VAL A 136 -21.19 19.43 36.12
CA VAL A 136 -20.82 20.85 36.30
C VAL A 136 -21.98 21.79 35.91
N SER A 137 -23.17 21.24 35.62
CA SER A 137 -24.42 21.97 35.37
C SER A 137 -25.38 21.83 36.56
#